data_AF-X1BUK0-F1
#
_entry.id   AF-X1BUK0-F1
#
_cell.length_a   1.000
_cell.length_b   1.000
_cell.length_c   1.000
_cell.angle_alpha   90.00
_cell.angle_beta   90.00
_cell.angle_gamma   90.00
#
_symmetry.space_group_name_H-M   'P 1'
#
loop_
_entity.id
_entity.type
_entity.pdbx_description
1 polymer ?
#
loop_
_entity_poly.entity_id
_entity_poly.type
_entity_poly.pdbx_seq_one_letter_code
_entity_poly.pdbx_strand_id
1 'polypeptide(L)'
;EVKPIMMSKFSKDKNAAWELIKYITSKEKMAQWLVDSGGIPPRMDSLNMDVFEKAGIKWWIQGFANELPISVAMSPINWGPVSEANLRAVNYVIYGQKSAKDAAQWLLDTYNDLNEKGTL
;
A
#
# COMPACT_ATOMS: atom_id res chain seq x y z
N GLU A 1 -1.87 -0.50 -2.66
CA GLU A 1 -0.69 0.12 -2.01
C GLU A 1 -1.14 1.43 -1.37
N VAL A 2 -0.85 1.66 -0.08
CA VAL A 2 -1.08 2.96 0.57
C VAL A 2 0.25 3.72 0.52
N LYS A 3 0.27 4.93 -0.05
CA LYS A 3 1.47 5.77 -0.13
C LYS A 3 1.40 6.88 0.90
N PRO A 4 2.00 6.69 2.10
CA PRO A 4 1.96 7.72 3.14
C PRO A 4 2.77 8.94 2.70
N ILE A 5 2.24 10.12 2.99
CA ILE A 5 2.98 11.37 2.91
C ILE A 5 3.70 11.55 4.25
N MET A 6 5.02 11.55 4.21
CA MET A 6 5.87 11.58 5.40
C MET A 6 6.85 12.75 5.35
N MET A 7 7.12 13.35 6.52
CA MET A 7 8.19 14.33 6.67
C MET A 7 9.50 13.62 6.99
N SER A 8 10.56 13.95 6.26
CA SER A 8 11.90 13.47 6.59
C SER A 8 12.32 13.95 7.99
N LYS A 9 12.86 13.03 8.80
CA LYS A 9 13.46 13.34 10.11
C LYS A 9 14.54 14.42 10.01
N PHE A 10 15.23 14.46 8.86
CA PHE A 10 16.36 15.34 8.56
C PHE A 10 15.97 16.58 7.74
N SER A 11 14.67 16.88 7.59
CA SER A 11 14.25 18.11 6.90
C SER A 11 14.88 19.34 7.58
N LYS A 12 15.49 20.21 6.77
CA LYS A 12 16.08 21.47 7.23
C LYS A 12 15.02 22.49 7.64
N ASP A 13 13.84 22.40 7.01
CA ASP A 13 12.68 23.23 7.33
C ASP A 13 11.47 22.33 7.57
N LYS A 14 11.22 22.02 8.84
CA LYS A 14 10.09 21.18 9.25
C LYS A 14 8.76 21.92 9.20
N ASN A 15 8.78 23.25 9.35
CA ASN A 15 7.56 24.05 9.34
C ASN A 15 7.00 24.14 7.92
N ALA A 16 7.83 24.52 6.95
CA ALA A 16 7.41 24.55 5.55
C ALA A 16 7.01 23.16 5.04
N ALA A 17 7.75 22.11 5.43
CA ALA A 17 7.38 20.73 5.10
C ALA A 17 6.02 20.36 5.70
N TRP A 18 5.73 20.75 6.93
CA TRP A 18 4.43 20.50 7.56
C TRP A 18 3.28 21.26 6.87
N GLU A 19 3.49 22.53 6.51
CA GLU A 19 2.51 23.30 5.74
C GLU A 19 2.22 22.65 4.38
N LEU A 20 3.26 22.16 3.69
CA LEU A 20 3.09 21.43 2.44
C LEU A 20 2.27 20.15 2.65
N ILE A 21 2.60 19.34 3.68
CA ILE A 21 1.86 18.12 3.99
C ILE A 21 0.38 18.42 4.22
N LYS A 22 0.06 19.44 5.02
CA LYS A 22 -1.33 19.87 5.26
C LYS A 22 -2.03 20.28 3.96
N TYR A 23 -1.34 21.03 3.10
CA TYR A 23 -1.89 21.44 1.82
C TYR A 23 -2.20 20.25 0.90
N ILE A 24 -1.24 19.35 0.66
CA ILE A 24 -1.45 18.22 -0.26
C ILE A 24 -2.41 17.17 0.29
N THR A 25 -2.56 17.09 1.62
CA THR A 25 -3.54 16.22 2.30
C THR A 25 -4.87 16.90 2.60
N SER A 26 -5.05 18.15 2.15
CA SER A 26 -6.35 18.83 2.21
C SER A 26 -7.37 18.10 1.35
N LYS A 27 -8.64 18.22 1.73
CA LYS A 27 -9.75 17.55 1.07
C LYS A 27 -9.76 17.79 -0.44
N GLU A 28 -9.64 19.05 -0.83
CA GLU A 28 -9.74 19.48 -2.23
C GLU A 28 -8.54 19.03 -3.05
N LYS A 29 -7.33 19.15 -2.49
CA LYS A 29 -6.09 18.77 -3.21
C LYS A 29 -5.96 17.27 -3.35
N MET A 30 -6.34 16.53 -2.32
CA MET A 30 -6.38 15.07 -2.37
C MET A 30 -7.39 14.59 -3.41
N ALA A 31 -8.60 15.14 -3.42
CA ALA A 31 -9.61 14.76 -4.41
C ALA A 31 -9.17 15.05 -5.84
N GLN A 32 -8.58 16.23 -6.09
CA GLN A 32 -8.02 16.58 -7.40
C GLN A 32 -6.94 15.60 -7.84
N TRP A 33 -5.93 15.35 -7.00
CA TRP A 33 -4.84 14.43 -7.33
C TRP A 33 -5.33 13.01 -7.64
N LEU A 34 -6.35 12.56 -6.93
CA LEU A 34 -6.90 11.21 -7.10
C LEU A 34 -7.79 11.07 -8.31
N VAL A 35 -8.46 12.14 -8.73
CA VAL A 35 -9.11 12.21 -10.05
C VAL A 35 -8.08 12.03 -11.16
N ASP A 36 -6.95 12.74 -11.06
CA ASP A 36 -5.92 12.71 -12.10
C ASP A 36 -5.14 11.38 -12.14
N SER A 37 -5.03 10.68 -11.01
CA SER A 37 -4.24 9.45 -10.87
C SER A 37 -5.05 8.14 -10.83
N GLY A 38 -6.38 8.21 -10.69
CA GLY A 38 -7.25 7.04 -10.57
C GLY A 38 -7.17 6.34 -9.20
N GLY A 39 -6.65 7.02 -8.17
CA GLY A 39 -6.53 6.50 -6.81
C GLY A 39 -7.80 6.65 -5.97
N ILE A 40 -7.82 6.02 -4.79
CA ILE A 40 -8.94 6.09 -3.83
C ILE A 40 -8.56 7.03 -2.69
N PRO A 41 -9.41 8.00 -2.32
CA PRO A 41 -9.11 8.87 -1.19
C PRO A 41 -9.10 8.09 0.14
N PRO A 42 -8.02 8.14 0.93
CA PRO A 42 -8.05 7.62 2.30
C PRO A 42 -8.95 8.46 3.22
N ARG A 43 -9.32 9.68 2.81
CA ARG A 43 -10.26 10.54 3.55
C ARG A 43 -11.69 10.34 3.09
N MET A 44 -12.58 10.00 4.03
CA MET A 44 -14.01 9.82 3.76
C MET A 44 -14.70 11.11 3.27
N ASP A 45 -14.28 12.29 3.74
CA ASP A 45 -14.86 13.57 3.32
C ASP A 45 -14.50 13.94 1.87
N SER A 46 -13.33 13.50 1.41
CA SER A 46 -12.86 13.70 0.03
C SER A 46 -13.62 12.77 -0.90
N LEU A 47 -13.76 11.49 -0.53
CA LEU A 47 -14.48 10.46 -1.29
C LEU A 47 -15.91 10.88 -1.72
N ASN A 48 -16.58 11.69 -0.90
CA ASN A 48 -17.94 12.16 -1.16
C ASN A 48 -18.02 13.42 -2.05
N MET A 49 -16.90 13.91 -2.58
CA MET A 49 -16.88 15.07 -3.47
C MET A 49 -17.44 14.75 -4.86
N ASP A 50 -18.13 15.74 -5.45
CA ASP A 50 -18.75 15.65 -6.77
C ASP A 50 -17.73 15.56 -7.93
N VAL A 51 -16.47 15.91 -7.67
CA VAL A 51 -15.38 15.86 -8.65
C VAL A 51 -15.19 14.46 -9.25
N PHE A 52 -15.44 13.40 -8.47
CA PHE A 52 -15.34 12.01 -8.93
C PHE A 52 -16.46 11.59 -9.87
N GLU A 53 -17.66 12.13 -9.66
CA GLU A 53 -18.81 11.96 -10.56
C GLU A 53 -18.54 12.70 -11.87
N LYS A 54 -18.11 13.97 -11.78
CA LYS A 54 -17.81 14.82 -12.94
C LYS A 54 -16.70 14.24 -13.82
N ALA A 55 -15.72 13.57 -13.21
CA ALA A 55 -14.64 12.88 -13.91
C ALA A 55 -15.05 11.50 -14.46
N GLY A 56 -16.25 11.00 -14.15
CA GLY A 56 -16.74 9.70 -14.63
C GLY A 56 -16.05 8.48 -13.98
N ILE A 57 -15.35 8.67 -12.86
CA ILE A 57 -14.57 7.61 -12.18
C ILE A 57 -15.20 7.12 -10.88
N LYS A 58 -16.37 7.65 -10.49
CA LYS A 58 -17.03 7.25 -9.25
C LYS A 58 -17.34 5.75 -9.17
N TRP A 59 -17.72 5.12 -10.29
CA TRP A 59 -17.97 3.68 -10.35
C TRP A 59 -16.70 2.87 -10.05
N TRP A 60 -15.54 3.32 -10.55
CA TRP A 60 -14.24 2.70 -10.32
C TRP A 60 -13.86 2.76 -8.84
N ILE A 61 -14.00 3.95 -8.25
CA ILE A 61 -13.74 4.17 -6.84
C ILE A 61 -14.67 3.34 -5.95
N GLN A 62 -15.95 3.26 -6.30
CA GLN A 62 -16.93 2.44 -5.56
C GLN A 62 -16.56 0.95 -5.62
N GLY A 63 -16.03 0.47 -6.76
CA GLY A 63 -15.55 -0.90 -6.91
C GLY A 63 -14.52 -1.26 -5.84
N PHE A 64 -13.48 -0.44 -5.66
CA PHE A 64 -12.51 -0.67 -4.59
C PHE A 64 -13.06 -0.41 -3.19
N ALA A 65 -13.95 0.56 -3.03
CA ALA A 65 -14.58 0.84 -1.73
C ALA A 65 -15.35 -0.39 -1.21
N ASN A 66 -15.96 -1.17 -2.10
CA ASN A 66 -16.66 -2.41 -1.74
C ASN A 66 -15.71 -3.51 -1.24
N GLU A 67 -14.43 -3.46 -1.60
CA GLU A 67 -13.41 -4.43 -1.14
C GLU A 67 -12.77 -4.03 0.20
N LEU A 68 -12.93 -2.77 0.64
CA LEU A 68 -12.35 -2.29 1.90
C LEU A 68 -12.81 -3.07 3.14
N PRO A 69 -14.08 -3.49 3.29
CA PRO A 69 -14.52 -4.26 4.46
C PRO A 69 -13.86 -5.64 4.61
N ILE A 70 -13.39 -6.24 3.51
CA ILE A 70 -12.68 -7.54 3.55
C ILE A 70 -11.15 -7.37 3.50
N SER A 71 -10.68 -6.14 3.32
CA SER A 71 -9.26 -5.85 3.23
C SER A 71 -8.60 -5.86 4.61
N VAL A 72 -7.35 -6.34 4.67
CA VAL A 72 -6.55 -6.35 5.89
C VAL A 72 -5.33 -5.46 5.69
N ALA A 73 -5.09 -4.55 6.62
CA ALA A 73 -3.87 -3.74 6.61
C ALA A 73 -2.65 -4.64 6.87
N MET A 74 -1.61 -4.48 6.04
CA MET A 74 -0.36 -5.21 6.20
C MET A 74 0.35 -4.77 7.51
N SER A 75 0.95 -5.73 8.21
CA SER A 75 1.75 -5.46 9.42
C SER A 75 2.87 -4.44 9.14
N PRO A 76 3.25 -3.57 10.09
CA PRO A 76 4.29 -2.55 9.88
C PRO A 76 5.70 -3.14 10.03
N ILE A 77 6.04 -4.10 9.16
CA ILE A 77 7.32 -4.81 9.11
C ILE A 77 8.10 -4.44 7.85
N ASN A 78 9.37 -4.81 7.79
CA ASN A 78 10.19 -4.74 6.58
C ASN A 78 9.71 -5.78 5.55
N TRP A 79 8.78 -5.36 4.69
CA TRP A 79 8.20 -6.22 3.67
C TRP A 79 9.13 -6.57 2.51
N GLY A 80 10.30 -5.94 2.38
CA GLY A 80 11.22 -6.20 1.26
C GLY A 80 11.64 -7.68 1.16
N PRO A 81 12.29 -8.23 2.21
CA PRO A 81 12.67 -9.64 2.25
C PRO A 81 11.47 -10.59 2.18
N VAL A 82 10.36 -10.25 2.84
CA VAL A 82 9.13 -11.07 2.86
C VAL A 82 8.52 -11.18 1.45
N SER A 83 8.48 -10.07 0.71
CA SER A 83 7.93 -10.04 -0.65
C SER A 83 8.79 -10.84 -1.63
N GLU A 84 10.11 -10.78 -1.47
CA GLU A 84 11.06 -11.56 -2.27
C GLU A 84 10.90 -13.06 -2.03
N ALA A 85 10.83 -13.47 -0.76
CA ALA A 85 10.59 -14.86 -0.38
C ALA A 85 9.24 -15.38 -0.91
N ASN A 86 8.16 -14.61 -0.78
CA ASN A 86 6.84 -14.95 -1.34
C ASN A 86 6.91 -15.19 -2.85
N LEU A 87 7.49 -14.25 -3.60
CA LEU A 87 7.60 -14.36 -5.06
C LEU A 87 8.44 -15.57 -5.47
N ARG A 88 9.53 -15.84 -4.75
CA ARG A 88 10.39 -16.99 -5.00
C ARG A 88 9.69 -18.32 -4.73
N ALA A 89 8.92 -18.42 -3.64
CA ALA A 89 8.13 -19.61 -3.33
C ALA A 89 7.10 -19.91 -4.43
N VAL A 90 6.39 -18.88 -4.91
CA VAL A 90 5.44 -19.01 -6.03
C VAL A 90 6.17 -19.46 -7.31
N ASN A 91 7.31 -18.85 -7.62
CA ASN A 91 8.11 -19.23 -8.79
C ASN A 91 8.61 -20.68 -8.72
N TYR A 92 8.99 -21.17 -7.53
CA TYR A 92 9.38 -22.58 -7.39
C TYR A 92 8.29 -23.54 -7.85
N VAL A 93 7.02 -23.21 -7.56
CA VAL A 93 5.88 -24.03 -7.97
C VAL A 93 5.59 -23.86 -9.47
N ILE A 94 5.51 -22.61 -9.94
CA ILE A 94 5.19 -22.30 -11.35
C ILE A 94 6.18 -22.98 -12.31
N TYR A 95 7.48 -22.94 -11.97
CA TYR A 95 8.53 -23.51 -12.81
C TYR A 95 8.86 -24.98 -12.49
N GLY A 96 8.05 -25.65 -11.67
CA GLY A 96 8.22 -27.08 -11.37
C GLY A 96 9.50 -27.43 -10.59
N GLN A 97 10.11 -26.45 -9.92
CA GLN A 97 11.35 -26.64 -9.15
C GLN A 97 11.09 -27.27 -7.77
N LYS A 98 9.90 -27.05 -7.21
CA LYS A 98 9.42 -27.68 -5.96
C LYS A 98 7.94 -28.01 -6.07
N SER A 99 7.49 -29.00 -5.30
CA SER A 99 6.06 -29.17 -5.07
C SER A 99 5.49 -27.99 -4.28
N ALA A 100 4.16 -27.77 -4.33
CA ALA A 100 3.51 -26.74 -3.53
C ALA A 100 3.78 -26.89 -2.02
N LYS A 101 3.83 -28.14 -1.53
CA LYS A 101 4.14 -28.45 -0.13
C LYS A 101 5.57 -28.07 0.24
N ASP A 102 6.54 -28.44 -0.60
CA ASP A 102 7.95 -28.15 -0.32
C ASP A 102 8.28 -26.66 -0.46
N ALA A 103 7.64 -25.96 -1.39
CA ALA A 103 7.76 -24.52 -1.52
C ALA A 103 7.15 -23.79 -0.31
N ALA A 104 6.01 -24.26 0.20
CA ALA A 104 5.39 -23.70 1.40
C ALA A 104 6.24 -23.92 2.66
N GLN A 105 6.82 -25.11 2.82
CA GLN A 105 7.74 -25.38 3.92
C GLN A 105 8.99 -24.50 3.84
N TRP A 106 9.61 -24.40 2.65
CA TRP A 106 10.75 -23.51 2.43
C TRP A 106 10.43 -22.05 2.77
N LEU A 107 9.23 -21.58 2.44
CA LEU A 107 8.79 -20.23 2.76
C LEU A 107 8.67 -20.02 4.27
N LEU A 108 8.08 -20.98 5.00
CA LEU A 108 7.97 -20.93 6.45
C LEU A 108 9.34 -20.91 7.13
N ASP A 109 10.26 -21.76 6.69
CA ASP A 109 11.63 -21.82 7.20
C ASP A 109 12.36 -20.49 6.95
N THR A 110 12.16 -19.90 5.77
CA THR A 110 12.72 -18.59 5.42
C THR A 110 12.18 -17.47 6.32
N TYR A 111 10.88 -17.48 6.64
CA TYR A 111 10.31 -16.51 7.57
C TYR A 111 10.86 -16.65 8.99
N ASN A 112 11.05 -17.87 9.47
CA ASN A 112 11.65 -18.12 10.77
C ASN A 112 13.09 -17.57 10.81
N ASP A 113 13.90 -17.83 9.79
CA ASP A 113 15.26 -17.30 9.66
C ASP A 113 15.29 -15.75 9.62
N LEU A 114 14.39 -15.12 8.85
CA LEU A 114 14.28 -13.65 8.81
C LEU A 114 13.92 -13.05 10.18
N ASN A 115 13.02 -13.72 10.91
CA ASN A 115 12.61 -13.32 12.25
C ASN A 115 13.77 -13.44 13.25
N GLU A 116 14.48 -14.57 13.24
CA GLU A 116 15.64 -14.82 14.09
C GLU A 116 16.76 -13.78 13.86
N LYS A 117 16.91 -13.30 12.62
CA LYS A 117 17.88 -12.26 12.25
C LYS A 117 17.41 -10.83 12.54
N GLY A 118 16.17 -10.62 13.00
CA GLY A 118 15.60 -9.29 13.23
C GLY A 118 15.45 -8.48 11.94
N THR A 119 15.20 -9.15 10.83
CA THR A 119 15.08 -8.54 9.49
C THR A 119 13.63 -8.45 8.97
N LEU A 120 12.69 -9.02 9.73
CA LEU A 120 11.26 -8.71 9.66
C LEU A 120 11.02 -7.32 10.24
#